data_AF-A0AAV5ZFL1-F1
#
_entry.id   AF-A0AAV5ZFL1-F1
#
_cell.length_a   1.000
_cell.length_b   1.000
_cell.length_c   1.000
_cell.angle_alpha   90.00
_cell.angle_beta   90.00
_cell.angle_gamma   90.00
#
_symmetry.space_group_name_H-M   'P 1'
#
loop_
_entity.id
_entity.type
_entity.pdbx_description
1 polymer ?
#
loop_
_entity_poly.entity_id
_entity_poly.type
_entity_poly.pdbx_seq_one_letter_code
_entity_poly.pdbx_strand_id
1 'polypeptide(L)'
;MANLARHLDLVGVDGLVLFNRFYLPDFDLDLLDVVPRLTLSSPYELLVRLHWVAILFGNIRADLAVTGGVHGATDVIKAMMAGARVAMMASALLQNGIPHLAQVRADLVRWMERREYGSIAEMQGSMSYFRVAEPAAFERANYMKVLAAGALPTGRRPAQDEIES
;
A
#
# COMPACT_ATOMS: atom_id res chain seq x y z
N MET A 1 -15.89 1.66 2.84
CA MET A 1 -14.91 1.57 3.94
C MET A 1 -15.12 2.61 5.03
N ALA A 2 -15.17 3.91 4.72
CA ALA A 2 -15.34 4.97 5.72
C ALA A 2 -16.52 4.75 6.71
N ASN A 3 -17.69 4.35 6.19
CA ASN A 3 -18.85 4.07 7.05
C ASN A 3 -18.61 2.91 8.03
N LEU A 4 -18.02 1.81 7.58
CA LEU A 4 -17.71 0.67 8.43
C LEU A 4 -16.66 1.03 9.49
N ALA A 5 -15.59 1.71 9.08
CA ALA A 5 -14.54 2.15 9.99
C ALA A 5 -15.09 3.04 11.10
N ARG A 6 -16.00 3.97 10.76
CA ARG A 6 -16.68 4.82 11.76
C ARG A 6 -17.54 4.01 12.72
N HIS A 7 -18.32 3.04 12.24
CA HIS A 7 -19.12 2.19 13.12
C HIS A 7 -18.25 1.40 14.10
N LEU A 8 -17.14 0.83 13.62
CA LEU A 8 -16.20 0.13 14.49
C LEU A 8 -15.55 1.08 15.51
N ASP A 9 -15.18 2.29 15.10
CA ASP A 9 -14.66 3.33 16.00
C ASP A 9 -15.66 3.73 17.09
N LEU A 10 -16.95 3.82 16.74
CA LEU A 10 -18.03 4.13 17.69
C LEU A 10 -18.22 3.02 18.73
N VAL A 11 -17.94 1.76 18.36
CA VAL A 11 -17.94 0.62 19.29
C VAL A 11 -16.68 0.59 20.16
N GLY A 12 -15.69 1.46 19.89
CA GLY A 12 -14.53 1.66 20.76
C GLY A 12 -13.36 0.73 20.47
N VAL A 13 -13.19 0.29 19.22
CA VAL A 13 -12.00 -0.48 18.84
C VAL A 13 -10.74 0.38 18.91
N ASP A 14 -9.63 -0.17 19.40
CA ASP A 14 -8.36 0.55 19.51
C ASP A 14 -7.62 0.66 18.17
N GLY A 15 -7.92 -0.23 17.22
CA GLY A 15 -7.24 -0.22 15.93
C GLY A 15 -7.94 -1.01 14.83
N LEU A 16 -7.65 -0.62 13.59
CA LEU A 16 -8.14 -1.25 12.37
C LEU A 16 -6.96 -1.67 11.48
N VAL A 17 -6.90 -2.94 11.12
CA VAL A 17 -5.95 -3.45 10.11
C VAL A 17 -6.62 -3.44 8.74
N LEU A 18 -6.13 -2.59 7.84
CA LEU A 18 -6.76 -2.39 6.54
C LEU A 18 -6.26 -3.37 5.47
N PHE A 19 -7.23 -4.05 4.87
CA PHE A 19 -7.16 -4.99 3.75
C PHE A 19 -6.29 -6.22 3.96
N ASN A 20 -6.73 -7.08 4.89
CA ASN A 20 -6.32 -8.48 4.86
C ASN A 20 -6.79 -9.15 3.55
N ARG A 21 -5.97 -10.05 3.02
CA ARG A 21 -6.28 -10.82 1.81
C ARG A 21 -6.84 -12.18 2.22
N PHE A 22 -7.90 -12.62 1.53
CA PHE A 22 -8.37 -14.00 1.64
C PHE A 22 -7.51 -14.90 0.76
N TYR A 23 -7.11 -16.06 1.29
CA TYR A 23 -6.56 -17.14 0.49
C TYR A 23 -7.71 -17.81 -0.25
N LEU A 24 -7.99 -17.30 -1.44
CA LEU A 24 -9.03 -17.85 -2.29
C LEU A 24 -8.50 -19.12 -2.97
N PRO A 25 -9.29 -20.20 -3.00
CA PRO A 25 -8.93 -21.36 -3.79
C PRO A 25 -8.94 -21.02 -5.28
N ASP A 26 -8.20 -21.81 -6.04
CA ASP A 26 -8.17 -21.78 -7.50
C ASP A 26 -8.70 -23.11 -8.05
N PHE A 27 -8.93 -23.21 -9.35
CA PHE A 27 -9.36 -24.44 -10.00
C PHE A 27 -8.23 -24.99 -10.86
N ASP A 28 -7.90 -26.26 -10.66
CA ASP A 28 -7.11 -27.03 -11.61
C ASP A 28 -8.03 -27.55 -12.71
N LEU A 29 -7.87 -27.04 -13.93
CA LEU A 29 -8.74 -27.38 -15.06
C LEU A 29 -8.43 -28.75 -15.67
N ASP A 30 -7.23 -29.28 -15.42
CA ASP A 30 -6.83 -30.60 -15.92
C ASP A 30 -7.32 -31.70 -14.96
N LEU A 31 -7.23 -31.45 -13.65
CA LEU A 31 -7.69 -32.35 -12.59
C LEU A 31 -9.17 -32.16 -12.21
N LEU A 32 -9.79 -31.06 -12.66
CA LEU A 32 -11.15 -30.64 -12.28
C LEU A 32 -11.34 -30.55 -10.76
N ASP A 33 -10.33 -30.04 -10.05
CA ASP A 33 -10.31 -29.97 -8.58
C ASP A 33 -10.02 -28.55 -8.06
N VAL A 34 -10.36 -28.33 -6.79
CA VAL A 34 -10.13 -27.08 -6.08
C VAL A 34 -8.75 -27.12 -5.43
N VAL A 35 -7.82 -26.27 -5.87
CA VAL A 35 -6.45 -26.24 -5.36
C VAL A 35 -6.19 -25.02 -4.48
N PRO A 36 -5.57 -25.18 -3.30
CA PRO A 36 -5.17 -24.05 -2.48
C PRO A 36 -4.00 -23.32 -3.15
N ARG A 37 -4.14 -22.01 -3.40
CA ARG A 37 -3.07 -21.18 -3.96
C ARG A 37 -2.69 -20.06 -3.00
N LEU A 38 -1.43 -20.09 -2.54
CA LEU A 38 -0.82 -18.94 -1.85
C LEU A 38 -0.24 -17.99 -2.90
N THR A 39 -0.81 -16.80 -3.01
CA THR A 39 -0.22 -15.71 -3.79
C THR A 39 0.28 -14.63 -2.84
N LEU A 40 1.58 -14.37 -2.88
CA LEU A 40 2.20 -13.29 -2.11
C LEU A 40 1.78 -11.94 -2.67
N SER A 41 1.66 -10.94 -1.80
CA SER A 41 1.31 -9.60 -2.25
C SER A 41 2.40 -8.99 -3.12
N SER A 42 2.01 -8.03 -3.96
CA SER A 42 2.95 -7.17 -4.68
C SER A 42 2.91 -5.74 -4.15
N PRO A 43 3.96 -4.91 -4.35
CA PRO A 43 3.94 -3.50 -3.95
C PRO A 43 2.78 -2.69 -4.51
N TYR A 44 2.19 -3.10 -5.64
CA TYR A 44 1.03 -2.42 -6.23
C TYR A 44 -0.19 -2.42 -5.32
N GLU A 45 -0.37 -3.48 -4.53
CA GLU A 45 -1.47 -3.62 -3.57
C GLU A 45 -1.46 -2.51 -2.50
N LEU A 46 -0.31 -1.90 -2.24
CA LEU A 46 -0.17 -0.84 -1.25
C LEU A 46 -0.97 0.42 -1.62
N LEU A 47 -1.15 0.72 -2.90
CA LEU A 47 -1.72 2.00 -3.36
C LEU A 47 -3.15 2.23 -2.82
N VAL A 48 -4.02 1.22 -2.95
CA VAL A 48 -5.39 1.32 -2.42
C VAL A 48 -5.42 1.41 -0.90
N ARG A 49 -4.46 0.78 -0.22
CA ARG A 49 -4.34 0.81 1.24
C ARG A 49 -3.94 2.18 1.73
N LEU A 50 -2.93 2.79 1.10
CA LEU A 50 -2.50 4.16 1.41
C LEU A 50 -3.64 5.16 1.21
N HIS A 51 -4.40 5.02 0.12
CA HIS A 51 -5.55 5.87 -0.14
C HIS A 51 -6.59 5.80 0.99
N TRP A 52 -6.97 4.61 1.43
CA TRP A 52 -7.94 4.48 2.52
C TRP A 52 -7.39 4.91 3.88
N VAL A 53 -6.11 4.63 4.18
CA VAL A 53 -5.48 5.14 5.39
C VAL A 53 -5.49 6.67 5.39
N ALA A 54 -5.11 7.31 4.29
CA ALA A 54 -5.07 8.77 4.17
C ALA A 54 -6.45 9.41 4.34
N ILE A 55 -7.52 8.75 3.86
CA ILE A 55 -8.91 9.19 4.06
C ILE A 55 -9.36 8.98 5.51
N LEU A 56 -9.01 7.87 6.14
CA LEU A 56 -9.48 7.53 7.48
C LEU A 56 -8.73 8.27 8.60
N PHE A 57 -7.46 8.61 8.37
CA PHE A 57 -6.64 9.29 9.36
C PHE A 57 -7.26 10.63 9.76
N GLY A 58 -7.45 10.82 11.07
CA GLY A 58 -8.11 12.00 11.65
C GLY A 58 -9.64 11.98 11.56
N ASN A 59 -10.25 11.05 10.83
CA ASN A 59 -11.71 10.84 10.78
C ASN A 59 -12.20 9.78 11.78
N ILE A 60 -11.30 8.97 12.32
CA ILE A 60 -11.55 7.96 13.36
C ILE A 60 -10.49 8.07 14.45
N ARG A 61 -10.78 7.56 15.65
CA ARG A 61 -9.87 7.56 16.80
C ARG A 61 -8.95 6.35 16.79
N ALA A 62 -9.43 5.21 16.30
CA ALA A 62 -8.71 3.96 16.22
C ALA A 62 -7.41 4.10 15.41
N ASP A 63 -6.35 3.45 15.89
CA ASP A 63 -5.09 3.36 15.16
C ASP A 63 -5.24 2.58 13.84
N LEU A 64 -4.51 3.00 12.81
CA LEU A 64 -4.57 2.36 11.50
C LEU A 64 -3.33 1.51 11.27
N ALA A 65 -3.52 0.28 10.81
CA ALA A 65 -2.45 -0.59 10.35
C ALA A 65 -2.64 -0.98 8.88
N VAL A 66 -1.54 -1.07 8.14
CA VAL A 66 -1.52 -1.52 6.74
C VAL A 66 -0.93 -2.92 6.66
N THR A 67 -1.60 -3.82 5.94
CA THR A 67 -1.05 -5.13 5.57
C THR A 67 -1.19 -5.35 4.07
N GLY A 68 -0.21 -6.01 3.44
CA GLY A 68 -0.18 -6.24 1.99
C GLY A 68 0.48 -5.10 1.20
N GLY A 69 1.42 -5.47 0.34
CA GLY A 69 2.15 -4.55 -0.53
C GLY A 69 3.27 -3.75 0.16
N VAL A 70 3.63 -4.05 1.41
CA VAL A 70 4.79 -3.46 2.09
C VAL A 70 6.00 -4.37 1.92
N HIS A 71 6.96 -3.98 1.08
CA HIS A 71 8.15 -4.78 0.76
C HIS A 71 9.47 -4.12 1.15
N GLY A 72 9.51 -2.79 1.32
CA GLY A 72 10.71 -2.07 1.71
C GLY A 72 10.46 -0.84 2.57
N ALA A 73 11.55 -0.13 2.90
CA ALA A 73 11.49 1.09 3.73
C ALA A 73 10.59 2.17 3.12
N THR A 74 10.66 2.38 1.81
CA THR A 74 9.81 3.33 1.09
C THR A 74 8.32 3.05 1.30
N ASP A 75 7.93 1.78 1.38
CA ASP A 75 6.54 1.39 1.59
C ASP A 75 6.08 1.67 3.02
N VAL A 76 6.96 1.40 3.99
CA VAL A 76 6.75 1.76 5.41
C VAL A 76 6.58 3.27 5.54
N ILE A 77 7.50 4.05 4.96
CA ILE A 77 7.44 5.52 4.97
C ILE A 77 6.10 6.02 4.41
N LYS A 78 5.70 5.53 3.24
CA LYS A 78 4.41 5.89 2.64
C LYS A 78 3.23 5.55 3.57
N ALA A 79 3.25 4.38 4.20
CA ALA A 79 2.19 3.97 5.13
C ALA A 79 2.10 4.92 6.35
N MET A 80 3.24 5.26 6.96
CA MET A 80 3.28 6.19 8.08
C MET A 80 2.82 7.58 7.64
N MET A 81 3.33 8.10 6.51
CA MET A 81 2.94 9.39 5.95
C MET A 81 1.44 9.46 5.63
N ALA A 82 0.82 8.38 5.16
CA ALA A 82 -0.62 8.33 4.96
C ALA A 82 -1.41 8.40 6.28
N GLY A 83 -0.82 7.96 7.40
CA GLY A 83 -1.45 8.00 8.72
C GLY A 83 -1.45 6.69 9.48
N ALA A 84 -0.90 5.60 8.91
CA ALA A 84 -0.81 4.34 9.62
C ALA A 84 0.18 4.44 10.78
N ARG A 85 -0.06 3.65 11.83
CA ARG A 85 0.85 3.43 12.94
C ARG A 85 1.67 2.14 12.77
N VAL A 86 1.17 1.20 11.97
CA VAL A 86 1.80 -0.12 11.74
C VAL A 86 1.81 -0.46 10.25
N ALA A 87 2.93 -0.98 9.76
CA ALA A 87 3.07 -1.54 8.42
C ALA A 87 3.49 -3.02 8.53
N MET A 88 2.69 -3.92 7.96
CA MET A 88 2.88 -5.37 8.03
C MET A 88 3.46 -5.89 6.70
N MET A 89 4.53 -6.70 6.80
CA MET A 89 5.39 -7.08 5.67
C MET A 89 5.41 -8.58 5.38
N ALA A 90 4.34 -9.32 5.71
CA ALA A 90 4.32 -10.78 5.69
C ALA A 90 4.86 -11.39 4.38
N SER A 91 4.39 -10.92 3.22
CA SER A 91 4.87 -11.41 1.92
C SER A 91 6.36 -11.13 1.67
N ALA A 92 6.86 -9.97 2.09
CA ALA A 92 8.26 -9.62 1.97
C ALA A 92 9.16 -10.51 2.86
N LEU A 93 8.68 -10.85 4.06
CA LEU A 93 9.41 -11.76 4.96
C LEU A 93 9.37 -13.21 4.48
N LEU A 94 8.26 -13.66 3.89
CA LEU A 94 8.20 -14.97 3.25
C LEU A 94 9.15 -15.07 2.04
N GLN A 95 9.37 -13.98 1.31
CA GLN A 95 10.29 -13.95 0.16
C GLN A 95 11.76 -13.82 0.55
N ASN A 96 12.08 -12.95 1.51
CA ASN A 96 13.45 -12.51 1.80
C ASN A 96 13.99 -13.02 3.15
N GLY A 97 13.15 -13.68 3.95
CA GLY A 97 13.46 -14.11 5.31
C GLY A 97 13.41 -12.98 6.35
N ILE A 98 13.52 -13.37 7.62
CA ILE A 98 13.50 -12.45 8.77
C ILE A 98 14.62 -11.38 8.75
N PRO A 99 15.87 -11.68 8.29
CA PRO A 99 16.93 -10.67 8.22
C PRO A 99 16.58 -9.43 7.39
N HIS A 100 15.64 -9.54 6.46
CA HIS A 100 15.15 -8.42 5.65
C HIS A 100 14.65 -7.24 6.51
N LEU A 101 14.08 -7.49 7.68
CA LEU A 101 13.64 -6.43 8.60
C LEU A 101 14.78 -5.49 9.01
N ALA A 102 15.99 -6.02 9.21
CA ALA A 102 17.15 -5.22 9.59
C ALA A 102 17.54 -4.27 8.46
N GLN A 103 17.51 -4.75 7.21
CA GLN A 103 17.77 -3.93 6.02
C GLN A 103 16.72 -2.82 5.87
N VAL A 104 15.43 -3.18 5.96
CA VAL A 104 14.32 -2.22 5.89
C VAL A 104 14.42 -1.15 6.97
N ARG A 105 14.75 -1.54 8.21
CA ARG A 105 14.96 -0.59 9.30
C ARG A 105 16.12 0.35 9.03
N ALA A 106 17.25 -0.16 8.53
CA ALA A 106 18.41 0.65 8.22
C ALA A 106 18.13 1.66 7.09
N ASP A 107 17.42 1.22 6.04
CA ASP A 107 16.98 2.08 4.94
C ASP A 107 15.99 3.17 5.40
N LEU A 108 15.08 2.82 6.30
CA LEU A 108 14.12 3.75 6.90
C LEU A 108 14.85 4.86 7.68
N VAL A 109 15.77 4.48 8.57
CA VAL A 109 16.56 5.43 9.37
C VAL A 109 17.39 6.35 8.46
N ARG A 110 18.09 5.79 7.47
CA ARG A 110 18.84 6.59 6.48
C ARG A 110 17.97 7.56 5.70
N TRP A 111 16.73 7.20 5.40
CA TRP A 111 15.80 8.11 4.74
C TRP A 111 15.36 9.23 5.68
N MET A 112 15.07 8.91 6.94
CA MET A 112 14.68 9.88 7.97
C MET A 112 15.79 10.90 8.23
N GLU A 113 17.03 10.45 8.41
CA GLU A 113 18.20 11.31 8.61
C GLU A 113 18.38 12.29 7.44
N ARG A 114 18.30 11.80 6.20
CA ARG A 114 18.42 12.65 4.99
C ARG A 114 17.28 13.66 4.83
N ARG A 115 16.15 13.44 5.50
CA ARG A 115 14.97 14.30 5.46
C ARG A 115 14.74 15.04 6.77
N GLU A 116 15.70 14.96 7.69
CA GLU A 116 15.69 15.63 8.99
C GLU A 116 14.46 15.28 9.86
N TYR A 117 13.90 14.08 9.71
CA TYR A 117 12.87 13.57 10.61
C TYR A 117 13.53 12.99 11.86
N GLY A 118 13.19 13.53 13.03
CA GLY A 118 13.64 13.02 14.33
C GLY A 118 12.92 11.74 14.76
N SER A 119 11.71 11.51 14.24
CA SER A 119 10.90 10.34 14.61
C SER A 119 9.88 9.95 13.53
N ILE A 120 9.41 8.69 13.56
CA ILE A 120 8.29 8.25 12.71
C ILE A 120 7.01 9.02 13.06
N ALA A 121 6.85 9.43 14.32
CA ALA A 121 5.69 10.19 14.76
C ALA A 121 5.55 11.54 14.04
N GLU A 122 6.66 12.21 13.72
CA GLU A 122 6.65 13.48 12.99
C GLU A 122 6.11 13.36 11.57
N MET A 123 6.37 12.24 10.88
CA MET A 123 5.84 12.05 9.53
C MET A 123 4.41 11.51 9.51
N GLN A 124 3.90 11.00 10.63
CA GLN A 124 2.64 10.27 10.65
C GLN A 124 1.47 11.14 10.20
N GLY A 125 0.79 10.72 9.13
CA GLY A 125 -0.35 11.45 8.57
C GLY A 125 -0.01 12.74 7.83
N SER A 126 1.27 13.07 7.63
CA SER A 126 1.72 14.25 6.87
C SER A 126 1.19 14.31 5.42
N MET A 127 0.82 13.15 4.85
CA MET A 127 0.20 13.00 3.54
C MET A 127 -1.24 12.46 3.66
N SER A 128 -1.93 12.74 4.76
CA SER A 128 -3.36 12.42 4.91
C SER A 128 -4.24 13.39 4.11
N TYR A 129 -5.51 13.01 3.90
CA TYR A 129 -6.49 13.78 3.13
C TYR A 129 -6.57 15.26 3.57
N PHE A 130 -6.51 15.53 4.88
CA PHE A 130 -6.62 16.87 5.45
C PHE A 130 -5.32 17.69 5.41
N ARG A 131 -4.17 17.05 5.20
CA ARG A 131 -2.85 17.71 5.26
C ARG A 131 -2.22 17.96 3.89
N VAL A 132 -2.71 17.31 2.84
CA VAL A 132 -2.23 17.59 1.48
C VAL A 132 -2.78 18.92 0.97
N ALA A 133 -1.95 19.65 0.23
CA ALA A 133 -2.33 20.92 -0.40
C ALA A 133 -3.51 20.77 -1.38
N GLU A 134 -3.70 19.55 -1.92
CA GLU A 134 -4.76 19.26 -2.87
C GLU A 134 -5.48 17.96 -2.49
N PRO A 135 -6.56 18.03 -1.68
CA PRO A 135 -7.35 16.87 -1.28
C PRO A 135 -7.93 16.07 -2.45
N ALA A 136 -8.16 16.75 -3.59
CA ALA A 136 -8.62 16.14 -4.84
C ALA A 136 -7.65 15.05 -5.39
N ALA A 137 -6.39 15.02 -4.94
CA ALA A 137 -5.45 13.94 -5.21
C ALA A 137 -5.88 12.57 -4.63
N PHE A 138 -6.80 12.57 -3.67
CA PHE A 138 -7.43 11.35 -3.14
C PHE A 138 -8.82 11.10 -3.75
N GLU A 139 -9.25 11.89 -4.72
CA GLU A 139 -10.56 11.76 -5.36
C GLU A 139 -10.41 11.36 -6.83
N ARG A 140 -11.53 11.38 -7.56
CA ARG A 140 -11.56 11.15 -9.01
C ARG A 140 -10.67 12.12 -9.80
N ALA A 141 -10.32 13.27 -9.24
CA ALA A 141 -9.41 14.22 -9.89
C ALA A 141 -8.00 13.62 -10.09
N ASN A 142 -7.53 12.73 -9.20
CA ASN A 142 -6.27 12.03 -9.43
C ASN A 142 -6.33 11.10 -10.66
N TYR A 143 -7.43 10.38 -10.82
CA TYR A 143 -7.67 9.57 -12.02
C TYR A 143 -7.62 10.43 -13.29
N MET A 144 -8.27 11.60 -13.28
CA MET A 144 -8.24 12.54 -14.41
C MET A 144 -6.84 13.08 -14.70
N LYS A 145 -6.04 13.37 -13.66
CA LYS A 145 -4.65 13.80 -13.83
C LYS A 145 -3.76 12.72 -14.42
N VAL A 146 -3.89 11.48 -13.98
CA VAL A 146 -3.12 10.35 -14.54
C VAL A 146 -3.40 10.18 -16.04
N LEU A 147 -4.68 10.30 -16.44
CA LEU A 147 -5.07 10.25 -17.84
C LEU A 147 -4.58 11.47 -18.64
N ALA A 148 -4.75 12.68 -18.09
CA ALA A 148 -4.33 13.92 -18.72
C ALA A 148 -2.80 14.04 -18.86
N ALA A 149 -2.05 13.45 -17.93
CA ALA A 149 -0.59 13.39 -17.95
C ALA A 149 -0.03 12.35 -18.94
N GLY A 150 -0.89 11.63 -19.66
CA GLY A 150 -0.45 10.61 -20.63
C GLY A 150 0.28 9.43 -19.99
N ALA A 151 0.10 9.19 -18.69
CA ALA A 151 0.74 8.11 -17.93
C ALA A 151 0.13 6.72 -18.22
N LEU A 152 -0.17 6.46 -19.49
CA LEU A 152 -0.50 5.13 -19.97
C LEU A 152 0.81 4.34 -20.07
N PRO A 153 0.86 3.07 -19.61
CA PRO A 153 2.02 2.23 -19.86
C PRO A 153 2.23 2.15 -21.37
N THR A 154 3.31 2.73 -21.89
CA THR A 154 3.65 2.60 -23.31
C THR A 154 4.05 1.16 -23.55
N GLY A 155 3.12 0.36 -24.09
CA GLY A 155 3.41 -0.98 -24.56
C GLY A 155 4.57 -0.94 -25.53
N ARG A 156 5.60 -1.76 -25.27
CA ARG A 156 6.71 -1.98 -26.19
C ARG A 156 6.10 -2.49 -27.51
N ARG A 157 6.17 -1.70 -28.58
CA ARG A 157 5.83 -2.18 -29.93
C ARG A 157 6.74 -3.37 -30.24
N PRO A 158 6.22 -4.51 -30.74
CA PRO A 158 7.07 -5.57 -31.24
C PRO A 158 7.93 -5.00 -32.38
N ALA A 159 9.20 -5.40 -32.40
CA ALA A 159 10.15 -4.98 -33.42
C ALA A 159 9.60 -5.35 -34.81
N GLN A 160 9.56 -4.36 -35.71
CA GLN A 160 9.37 -4.60 -37.13
C GLN A 160 10.70 -5.10 -37.68
N ASP A 161 11.01 -6.38 -37.47
CA ASP A 161 11.98 -7.13 -38.26
C ASP A 161 11.26 -8.41 -38.68
N GLU A 162 11.46 -8.81 -39.95
CA GLU A 162 10.82 -9.94 -40.66
C GLU A 162 9.55 -9.64 -41.48
N ILE A 163 9.62 -8.72 -42.45
CA ILE A 163 9.04 -8.97 -43.80
C ILE A 163 9.91 -8.25 -44.84
N GLU A 164 11.01 -8.87 -45.24
CA GLU A 164 11.57 -8.71 -46.59
C GLU A 164 12.37 -9.97 -46.90
N SER A 165 11.67 -10.92 -47.54
CA SER A 165 12.21 -11.99 -48.37
C SER A 165 11.54 -11.92 -49.72
#